data_AF-S7SYN6-F1
#
_entry.id   AF-S7SYN6-F1
#
_cell.length_a   1.000
_cell.length_b   1.000
_cell.length_c   1.000
_cell.angle_alpha   90.00
_cell.angle_beta   90.00
_cell.angle_gamma   90.00
#
_symmetry.space_group_name_H-M   'P 1'
#
loop_
_entity.id
_entity.type
_entity.pdbx_description
1 polymer ?
#
loop_
_entity_poly.entity_id
_entity_poly.type
_entity_poly.pdbx_seq_one_letter_code
_entity_poly.pdbx_strand_id
1 'polypeptide(L)'
;MLIRRLVNVLNERGYPAQISNTAGTYLCNHVMYSVFHKVSTENLSVQAGFVHLPASHELAVQRPTFPSWSYKDLRDAVMSMIEELE
;
A
#
# COMPACT_ATOMS: atom_id res chain seq x y z
N MET A 1 9.25 -3.87 13.28
CA MET A 1 9.27 -3.07 12.02
C MET A 1 7.86 -2.66 11.69
N LEU A 2 7.63 -1.37 11.40
CA LEU A 2 6.31 -0.79 11.15
C LEU A 2 5.50 -1.55 10.09
N ILE A 3 6.12 -1.89 8.95
CA ILE A 3 5.47 -2.65 7.87
C ILE A 3 4.91 -4.01 8.32
N ARG A 4 5.56 -4.69 9.28
CA ARG A 4 5.06 -5.97 9.83
C ARG A 4 3.86 -5.74 10.73
N ARG A 5 3.85 -4.66 11.51
CA ARG A 5 2.70 -4.27 12.34
C ARG A 5 1.49 -3.96 11.46
N LEU A 6 1.66 -3.14 10.42
CA LEU A 6 0.59 -2.81 9.48
C LEU A 6 -0.01 -4.07 8.83
N VAL A 7 0.84 -4.99 8.35
CA VAL A 7 0.38 -6.25 7.76
C VAL A 7 -0.38 -7.12 8.78
N ASN A 8 0.10 -7.23 10.02
CA ASN A 8 -0.59 -8.00 11.05
C ASN A 8 -1.97 -7.41 11.38
N VAL A 9 -2.05 -6.09 11.60
CA VAL A 9 -3.31 -5.40 11.93
C VAL A 9 -4.33 -5.55 10.80
N LEU A 10 -3.91 -5.41 9.54
CA LEU A 10 -4.80 -5.61 8.41
C LEU A 10 -5.34 -7.04 8.37
N ASN A 11 -4.48 -8.05 8.54
CA ASN A 11 -4.90 -9.45 8.55
C ASN A 11 -5.82 -9.77 9.75
N GLU A 12 -5.55 -9.23 10.94
CA GLU A 12 -6.40 -9.37 12.13
C GLU A 12 -7.80 -8.74 11.92
N ARG A 13 -7.87 -7.62 11.19
CA ARG A 13 -9.14 -6.96 10.80
C ARG A 13 -9.82 -7.62 9.60
N GLY A 14 -9.27 -8.70 9.04
CA GLY A 14 -9.87 -9.43 7.92
C GLY A 14 -9.56 -8.85 6.53
N TYR A 15 -8.54 -7.99 6.42
CA TYR A 15 -8.03 -7.45 5.15
C TYR A 15 -6.71 -8.16 4.76
N PRO A 16 -6.74 -9.13 3.83
CA PRO A 16 -5.53 -9.86 3.44
C PRO A 16 -4.40 -8.94 2.96
N ALA A 17 -3.28 -8.97 3.67
CA ALA A 17 -2.10 -8.15 3.36
C ALA A 17 -0.82 -8.98 3.48
N GLN A 18 0.19 -8.62 2.69
CA GLN A 18 1.51 -9.24 2.72
C GLN A 18 2.60 -8.21 2.46
N ILE A 19 3.82 -8.50 2.93
CA ILE A 19 5.00 -7.70 2.61
C ILE A 19 5.43 -8.04 1.19
N SER A 20 5.42 -7.04 0.30
CA SER A 20 6.06 -7.15 -1.01
C SER A 20 7.51 -6.69 -0.93
N ASN A 21 8.43 -7.53 -1.39
CA ASN A 21 9.86 -7.18 -1.50
C ASN A 21 10.21 -6.59 -2.88
N THR A 22 9.22 -6.36 -3.75
CA THR A 22 9.39 -5.69 -5.04
C THR A 22 8.21 -4.78 -5.34
N ALA A 23 8.48 -3.53 -5.74
CA ALA A 23 7.47 -2.60 -6.27
C ALA A 23 7.37 -2.65 -7.81
N GLY A 24 8.00 -3.67 -8.43
CA GLY A 24 8.17 -3.78 -9.87
C GLY A 24 9.28 -2.87 -10.41
N THR A 25 9.33 -2.73 -11.74
CA THR A 25 10.35 -1.92 -12.45
C THR A 25 9.74 -0.77 -13.24
N TYR A 26 8.45 -0.48 -12.99
CA TYR A 26 7.72 0.58 -13.68
C TYR A 26 7.55 1.81 -12.77
N LEU A 27 6.56 2.64 -13.08
CA LEU A 27 6.34 3.94 -12.45
C LEU A 27 6.16 3.86 -10.92
N CYS A 28 5.48 2.83 -10.40
CA CYS A 28 5.30 2.66 -8.95
C CYS A 28 6.63 2.64 -8.19
N ASN A 29 7.57 1.83 -8.67
CA ASN A 29 8.91 1.74 -8.09
C ASN A 29 9.68 3.06 -8.25
N HIS A 30 9.57 3.71 -9.42
CA HIS A 30 10.22 4.99 -9.65
C HIS A 30 9.72 6.09 -8.70
N VAL A 31 8.41 6.17 -8.48
CA VAL A 31 7.80 7.13 -7.53
C VAL A 31 8.24 6.83 -6.11
N MET A 32 8.14 5.57 -5.66
CA MET A 32 8.61 5.14 -4.34
C MET A 32 10.08 5.54 -4.12
N TYR A 33 10.95 5.17 -5.06
CA TYR A 33 12.38 5.46 -4.97
C TYR A 33 12.64 6.97 -4.94
N SER A 34 11.97 7.75 -5.78
CA SER A 34 12.17 9.21 -5.86
C SER A 34 11.77 9.91 -4.56
N VAL A 35 10.68 9.49 -3.92
CA VAL A 35 10.27 10.01 -2.60
C VAL A 35 11.33 9.66 -1.55
N PHE A 36 11.75 8.38 -1.48
CA PHE A 36 12.72 7.95 -0.48
C PHE A 36 14.07 8.63 -0.68
N HIS A 37 14.50 8.79 -1.93
CA HIS A 37 15.71 9.50 -2.30
C HIS A 37 15.64 10.95 -1.82
N LYS A 38 14.56 11.68 -2.12
CA LYS A 38 14.36 13.07 -1.67
C LYS A 38 14.37 13.19 -0.13
N VAL A 39 13.63 12.33 0.57
CA VAL A 39 13.62 12.31 2.05
C VAL A 39 15.03 12.13 2.60
N SER A 40 15.82 11.23 1.99
CA SER A 40 17.19 10.98 2.41
C SER A 40 18.16 12.11 2.06
N THR A 41 18.06 12.71 0.87
CA THR A 41 19.04 13.71 0.40
C THR A 41 18.79 15.10 0.97
N GLU A 42 17.53 15.43 1.26
CA GLU A 42 17.15 16.70 1.89
C GLU A 42 17.07 16.59 3.42
N ASN A 43 17.38 15.42 3.99
CA ASN A 43 17.37 15.12 5.43
C ASN A 43 16.03 15.50 6.09
N LEU A 44 14.93 15.13 5.44
CA LEU A 44 13.59 15.46 5.92
C LEU A 44 13.22 14.54 7.09
N SER A 45 12.66 15.12 8.16
CA SER A 45 12.17 14.37 9.31
C SER A 45 10.76 13.82 9.07
N VAL A 46 10.60 13.05 7.99
CA VAL A 46 9.32 12.41 7.62
C VAL A 46 9.52 10.92 7.37
N GLN A 47 8.53 10.12 7.74
CA GLN A 47 8.49 8.71 7.36
C GLN A 47 7.81 8.56 6.00
N ALA A 48 8.36 7.70 5.14
CA ALA A 48 7.80 7.42 3.83
C ALA A 48 7.64 5.91 3.63
N GLY A 49 6.57 5.52 2.94
CA GLY A 49 6.23 4.14 2.62
C GLY A 49 5.51 4.04 1.28
N PHE A 50 5.26 2.82 0.81
CA PHE A 50 4.51 2.56 -0.41
C PHE A 50 3.64 1.32 -0.26
N VAL A 51 2.41 1.37 -0.77
CA VAL A 51 1.45 0.27 -0.71
C VAL A 51 0.83 0.08 -2.08
N HIS A 52 0.80 -1.16 -2.58
CA HIS A 52 -0.01 -1.54 -3.73
C HIS A 52 -1.38 -2.02 -3.26
N LEU A 53 -2.43 -1.60 -3.97
CA LEU A 53 -3.79 -2.06 -3.76
C LEU A 53 -4.23 -2.92 -4.96
N PRO A 54 -5.05 -3.97 -4.74
CA PRO A 54 -5.69 -4.69 -5.84
C PRO A 54 -6.69 -3.77 -6.57
N ALA A 55 -7.16 -4.23 -7.73
CA ALA A 55 -8.19 -3.52 -8.46
C ALA A 55 -9.48 -3.43 -7.62
N SER A 56 -10.24 -2.34 -7.77
CA SER A 56 -11.61 -2.33 -7.26
C SER A 56 -12.50 -3.20 -8.14
N HIS A 57 -13.66 -3.64 -7.63
CA HIS A 57 -14.63 -4.39 -8.42
C HIS A 57 -15.05 -3.62 -9.68
N GLU A 58 -15.22 -2.31 -9.59
CA GLU A 58 -15.58 -1.44 -10.72
C GLU A 58 -14.50 -1.46 -11.81
N LEU A 59 -13.22 -1.48 -11.43
CA LEU A 59 -12.11 -1.59 -12.38
C LEU A 59 -12.01 -3.00 -12.97
N ALA A 60 -12.23 -4.03 -12.17
CA ALA A 60 -12.17 -5.42 -12.64
C ALA A 60 -13.33 -5.78 -13.59
N VAL A 61 -14.49 -5.14 -13.48
CA VAL A 61 -15.56 -5.27 -14.49
C VAL A 61 -15.07 -4.87 -15.89
N GLN A 62 -14.15 -3.89 -15.98
CA GLN A 62 -13.54 -3.47 -17.24
C GLN A 62 -12.37 -4.37 -17.67
N ARG A 63 -11.82 -5.17 -16.74
CA ARG A 63 -10.68 -6.08 -16.95
C ARG A 63 -10.90 -7.40 -16.20
N PRO A 64 -11.70 -8.33 -16.75
CA PRO A 64 -12.25 -9.48 -16.01
C PRO A 64 -11.23 -10.45 -15.40
N THR A 65 -9.96 -10.38 -15.83
CA THR A 65 -8.89 -11.26 -15.32
C THR A 65 -8.24 -10.74 -14.04
N PHE A 66 -8.58 -9.53 -13.58
CA PHE A 66 -7.97 -8.95 -12.38
C PHE A 66 -8.69 -9.42 -11.11
N PRO A 67 -7.97 -9.97 -10.11
CA PRO A 67 -8.55 -10.12 -8.79
C PRO A 67 -8.92 -8.73 -8.25
N SER A 68 -10.02 -8.64 -7.53
CA SER A 68 -10.53 -7.36 -7.05
C SER A 68 -11.15 -7.42 -5.68
N TRP A 69 -11.19 -6.25 -5.05
CA TRP A 69 -11.85 -6.00 -3.77
C TRP A 69 -12.94 -4.94 -3.90
N SER A 70 -13.86 -4.91 -2.92
CA SER A 70 -14.83 -3.84 -2.83
C SER A 70 -14.12 -2.51 -2.55
N TYR A 71 -14.63 -1.41 -3.11
CA TYR A 71 -14.06 -0.09 -2.81
C TYR A 71 -14.09 0.24 -1.31
N LYS A 72 -15.14 -0.22 -0.61
CA LYS A 72 -15.28 -0.07 0.84
C LYS A 72 -14.11 -0.73 1.57
N ASP A 73 -13.78 -1.98 1.25
CA ASP A 73 -12.70 -2.69 1.94
C ASP A 73 -11.33 -2.11 1.61
N LEU A 74 -11.11 -1.66 0.36
CA LEU A 74 -9.90 -0.92 -0.01
C LEU A 74 -9.74 0.35 0.84
N ARG A 75 -10.80 1.14 0.98
CA ARG A 75 -10.81 2.35 1.80
C ARG A 75 -10.55 2.02 3.27
N ASP A 76 -11.29 1.08 3.83
CA ASP A 76 -11.22 0.77 5.27
C ASP A 76 -9.85 0.16 5.64
N ALA A 77 -9.23 -0.61 4.73
CA ALA A 77 -7.86 -1.09 4.90
C ALA A 77 -6.84 0.07 4.90
N VAL A 78 -6.98 1.03 3.98
CA VAL A 78 -6.09 2.21 3.96
C VAL A 78 -6.26 3.07 5.22
N MET A 79 -7.49 3.31 5.65
CA MET A 79 -7.75 4.04 6.89
C MET A 79 -7.17 3.31 8.11
N SER A 80 -7.33 1.98 8.18
CA SER A 80 -6.73 1.17 9.25
C SER A 80 -5.21 1.28 9.28
N MET A 81 -4.54 1.40 8.13
CA MET A 81 -3.08 1.64 8.11
C MET A 81 -2.73 3.03 8.63
N ILE A 82 -3.48 4.07 8.25
CA ILE A 82 -3.23 5.45 8.68
C ILE A 82 -3.41 5.59 10.20
N GLU A 83 -4.46 4.98 10.77
CA GLU A 83 -4.70 4.93 12.22
C GLU A 83 -3.52 4.33 13.01
N GLU A 84 -2.76 3.40 12.42
CA GLU A 84 -1.60 2.76 13.07
C GLU A 84 -0.29 3.57 12.93
N LEU A 85 -0.31 4.62 12.09
CA LEU A 85 0.80 5.57 11.92
C LEU A 85 0.73 6.76 12.88
N GLU A 86 -0.46 7.03 13.43
CA GLU A 86 -0.70 8.00 14.52
C GLU A 86 -0.28 7.40 15.88
#